data_AF-A0A536YB01-F1
#
_entry.id   AF-A0A536YB01-F1
#
_cell.length_a   1.000
_cell.length_b   1.000
_cell.length_c   1.000
_cell.angle_alpha   90.00
_cell.angle_beta   90.00
_cell.angle_gamma   90.00
#
_symmetry.space_group_name_H-M   'P 1'
#
loop_
_entity.id
_entity.type
_entity.pdbx_description
1 polymer ?
#
loop_
_entity_poly.entity_id
_entity_poly.type
_entity_poly.pdbx_seq_one_letter_code
_entity_poly.pdbx_strand_id
1 'polypeptide(L)' 'MRTAFKLELKDARAMVQAAQRKAEEIGVAQTVCVCDEGGYPLALERMDGAR' A
#
# COMPACT_ATOMS: atom_id res chain seq x y z
N MET A 1 11.83 -16.55 -18.52
CA MET A 1 11.01 -16.13 -17.35
C MET A 1 11.72 -16.65 -16.10
N ARG A 2 12.05 -15.81 -15.12
CA ARG A 2 12.67 -16.25 -13.86
C ARG A 2 11.58 -16.41 -12.80
N THR A 3 11.67 -17.44 -11.97
CA THR A 3 10.75 -17.62 -10.83
C THR A 3 11.01 -16.53 -9.79
N ALA A 4 9.93 -15.89 -9.33
CA ALA A 4 9.96 -14.90 -8.27
C ALA A 4 8.69 -15.02 -7.43
N PHE A 5 8.81 -14.75 -6.13
CA PHE A 5 7.65 -14.57 -5.27
C PHE A 5 6.91 -13.29 -5.67
N LYS A 6 5.58 -13.39 -5.78
CA LYS A 6 4.71 -12.27 -6.13
C LYS A 6 3.88 -11.88 -4.93
N LEU A 7 3.71 -10.58 -4.75
CA LEU A 7 2.74 -10.02 -3.83
C LEU A 7 1.35 -10.35 -4.35
N GLU A 8 0.51 -10.92 -3.48
CA GLU A 8 -0.91 -11.08 -3.76
C GLU A 8 -1.68 -9.85 -3.27
N LEU A 9 -2.89 -9.63 -3.80
CA LEU A 9 -3.75 -8.51 -3.40
C LEU A 9 -4.00 -8.45 -1.89
N LYS A 10 -4.12 -9.61 -1.24
CA LYS A 10 -4.32 -9.70 0.22
C LYS A 10 -3.14 -9.12 1.01
N ASP A 11 -1.92 -9.34 0.51
CA ASP A 11 -0.69 -8.90 1.15
C ASP A 11 -0.54 -7.38 0.98
N ALA A 12 -0.81 -6.87 -0.23
CA ALA A 12 -0.82 -5.44 -0.53
C ALA A 12 -1.84 -4.69 0.36
N ARG A 13 -3.04 -5.23 0.55
CA ARG A 13 -4.04 -4.63 1.46
C ARG A 13 -3.58 -4.61 2.91
N ALA A 14 -2.96 -5.69 3.39
CA ALA A 14 -2.43 -5.73 4.75
C ALA A 14 -1.33 -4.66 4.96
N MET A 15 -0.49 -4.43 3.95
CA MET A 15 0.53 -3.36 3.95
C MET A 15 -0.09 -1.96 3.97
N VAL A 16 -1.08 -1.69 3.11
CA VAL A 16 -1.80 -0.41 3.07
C VAL A 16 -2.44 -0.09 4.42
N GLN A 17 -3.14 -1.05 5.02
CA GLN A 17 -3.77 -0.88 6.33
C GLN A 17 -2.73 -0.63 7.44
N ALA A 18 -1.57 -1.30 7.39
CA ALA A 18 -0.50 -1.05 8.36
C ALA A 18 0.08 0.36 8.22
N ALA A 19 0.26 0.85 7.00
CA ALA A 19 0.73 2.20 6.74
C ALA A 19 -0.29 3.26 7.20
N GLN A 20 -1.59 3.05 6.94
CA GLN A 20 -2.66 3.94 7.41
C GLN A 20 -2.72 3.99 8.94
N ARG A 21 -2.68 2.83 9.63
CA ARG A 21 -2.61 2.80 11.10
C ARG A 21 -1.42 3.59 11.63
N LYS A 22 -0.25 3.47 10.99
CA LYS A 22 0.92 4.23 11.41
C LYS A 22 0.76 5.74 11.15
N ALA A 23 0.13 6.11 10.06
CA ALA A 23 -0.16 7.49 9.71
C ALA A 23 -1.11 8.14 10.73
N GLU A 24 -2.14 7.39 11.16
CA GLU A 24 -3.04 7.78 12.25
C GLU A 24 -2.28 7.97 13.57
N GLU A 25 -1.41 7.01 13.95
CA GLU A 25 -0.60 7.10 15.18
C GLU A 25 0.28 8.35 15.25
N ILE A 26 0.82 8.81 14.12
CA ILE A 26 1.72 9.97 14.06
C ILE A 26 1.01 11.27 13.65
N GLY A 27 -0.32 11.22 13.45
CA GLY A 27 -1.13 12.39 13.14
C GLY A 27 -0.92 12.99 11.76
N VAL A 28 -0.63 12.17 10.74
CA VAL A 28 -0.47 12.64 9.34
C VAL A 28 -1.42 11.89 8.41
N ALA A 29 -2.02 12.57 7.45
CA ALA A 29 -2.81 11.94 6.39
C ALA A 29 -1.92 11.56 5.20
N GLN A 30 -2.07 10.34 4.67
CA GLN A 30 -1.24 9.81 3.58
C GLN A 30 -2.07 9.19 2.46
N THR A 31 -1.48 9.20 1.25
CA THR A 31 -1.89 8.33 0.14
C THR A 31 -0.90 7.17 0.06
N VAL A 32 -1.39 5.93 0.13
CA VAL A 32 -0.54 4.74 0.13
C VAL A 32 -0.82 3.92 -1.12
N CYS A 33 0.23 3.62 -1.89
CA CYS A 33 0.18 2.76 -3.06
C CYS A 33 1.19 1.62 -2.91
N VAL A 34 0.75 0.39 -3.18
CA VAL A 34 1.60 -0.79 -3.28
C VAL A 34 1.54 -1.28 -4.72
N CYS A 35 2.70 -1.34 -5.40
CA CYS A 35 2.83 -1.85 -6.75
C CYS A 35 3.55 -3.20 -6.78
N ASP A 36 3.33 -3.98 -7.83
CA ASP A 36 4.17 -5.12 -8.17
C ASP A 36 5.54 -4.68 -8.72
N GLU A 37 6.41 -5.64 -9.06
CA GLU A 37 7.73 -5.32 -9.61
C GLU A 37 7.71 -4.69 -11.01
N GLY A 38 6.58 -4.75 -11.71
CA GLY A 38 6.35 -4.04 -12.97
C GLY A 38 5.89 -2.59 -12.77
N GLY A 39 5.67 -2.18 -11.52
CA GLY A 39 5.13 -0.87 -11.18
C GLY A 39 3.60 -0.78 -11.32
N TYR A 40 2.91 -1.90 -11.55
CA TYR A 40 1.45 -1.92 -11.63
C TYR A 40 0.85 -1.86 -10.22
N PRO A 41 -0.05 -0.91 -9.92
CA PRO A 41 -0.70 -0.82 -8.61
C PRO A 41 -1.52 -2.07 -8.30
N LEU A 42 -1.24 -2.69 -7.15
CA LEU A 42 -2.04 -3.77 -6.57
C LEU A 42 -3.10 -3.22 -5.60
N ALA A 43 -2.76 -2.18 -4.84
CA ALA A 43 -3.67 -1.46 -3.96
C ALA A 43 -3.26 0.01 -3.87
N LEU A 44 -4.25 0.91 -3.90
CA LEU A 44 -4.07 2.33 -3.69
C LEU A 44 -5.22 2.86 -2.84
N GLU A 45 -4.89 3.49 -1.73
CA GLU A 45 -5.88 4.10 -0.84
C GLU A 45 -5.39 5.49 -0.39
N ARG A 46 -6.31 6.44 -0.36
CA ARG A 46 -6.06 7.81 0.06
C ARG A 46 -6.84 8.10 1.32
N MET A 47 -6.15 8.45 2.40
CA MET A 47 -6.79 8.90 3.63
C MET A 47 -7.49 10.25 3.42
N ASP A 48 -8.52 10.52 4.22
CA ASP A 48 -9.14 11.85 4.24
C ASP A 48 -8.11 12.91 4.68
N GLY A 49 -8.12 14.06 4.00
CA GLY A 49 -7.14 15.13 4.23
C GLY A 49 -5.76 14.93 3.60
N ALA A 50 -5.47 13.76 3.02
CA ALA A 50 -4.24 13.54 2.25
C ALA A 50 -4.28 14.30 0.91
N ARG A 51 -3.15 14.88 0.51
CA ARG A 51 -2.94 15.62 -0.74
C ARG A 51 -2.25 14.78 -1.81
#